data_AF-A0A509L4W1-F1
#
_entry.id   AF-A0A509L4W1-F1
#
_cell.length_a   1.000
_cell.length_b   1.000
_cell.length_c   1.000
_cell.angle_alpha   90.00
_cell.angle_beta   90.00
_cell.angle_gamma   90.00
#
_symmetry.space_group_name_H-M   'P 1'
#
loop_
_entity.id
_entity.type
_entity.pdbx_description
1 polymer ?
#
loop_
_entity_poly.entity_id
_entity_poly.type
_entity_poly.pdbx_seq_one_letter_code
_entity_poly.pdbx_strand_id
1 'polypeptide(L)' 'MILYEKSVEKIEAVLQTFIDESGATYVLLADMGGNMLFKAGEGNFDGATLAALSAANYAATMEIA' A
#
# COMPACT_ATOMS: atom_id res chain seq x y z
N MET A 1 -14.52 -3.14 -4.20
CA MET A 1 -14.56 -1.96 -3.29
C MET A 1 -14.89 -0.74 -4.13
N ILE A 2 -15.74 0.17 -3.65
CA ILE A 2 -15.99 1.46 -4.32
C ILE A 2 -15.45 2.56 -3.40
N LEU A 3 -14.57 3.41 -3.93
CA LEU A 3 -14.01 4.55 -3.20
C LEU A 3 -14.55 5.83 -3.83
N TYR A 4 -15.08 6.71 -2.98
CA TYR A 4 -15.50 8.05 -3.39
C TYR A 4 -14.28 8.97 -3.43
N GLU A 5 -14.33 9.99 -4.27
CA GLU A 5 -13.26 10.98 -4.47
C GLU A 5 -12.76 11.59 -3.16
N LYS A 6 -13.67 12.03 -2.29
CA LYS A 6 -13.31 12.56 -0.95
C LYS A 6 -12.57 11.56 -0.06
N SER A 7 -12.77 10.26 -0.27
CA SER A 7 -12.02 9.22 0.44
C SER A 7 -10.64 9.02 -0.16
N VAL A 8 -10.50 9.12 -1.49
CA VAL A 8 -9.21 9.07 -2.19
C VAL A 8 -8.29 10.18 -1.68
N GLU A 9 -8.76 11.43 -1.66
CA GLU A 9 -7.98 12.58 -1.18
C GLU A 9 -7.49 12.39 0.27
N LYS A 10 -8.36 11.85 1.13
CA LYS A 10 -8.00 11.57 2.53
C LYS A 10 -6.94 10.48 2.65
N ILE A 11 -7.05 9.42 1.84
CA ILE A 11 -6.08 8.33 1.85
C ILE A 11 -4.72 8.84 1.39
N GLU A 12 -4.68 9.60 0.30
CA GLU A 12 -3.44 10.20 -0.20
C GLU A 12 -2.78 11.10 0.85
N ALA A 13 -3.56 11.94 1.53
CA ALA A 13 -3.07 12.78 2.62
C ALA A 13 -2.45 11.96 3.78
N VAL A 14 -3.11 10.88 4.20
CA VAL A 14 -2.59 10.00 5.26
C VAL A 14 -1.30 9.30 4.84
N LEU A 15 -1.23 8.82 3.59
CA LEU A 15 -0.02 8.17 3.07
C LEU A 15 1.15 9.14 2.97
N GLN A 16 0.89 10.41 2.63
CA GLN A 16 1.92 11.43 2.60
C GLN A 16 2.42 11.76 4.01
N THR A 17 1.51 11.98 4.98
CA THR A 17 1.90 12.17 6.38
C THR A 17 2.74 11.00 6.90
N PHE A 18 2.36 9.76 6.57
CA PHE A 18 3.13 8.59 6.97
C PHE A 18 4.56 8.60 6.43
N ILE A 19 4.75 9.00 5.15
CA ILE A 19 6.09 9.16 4.58
C ILE A 19 6.89 10.20 5.34
N ASP A 20 6.30 11.38 5.56
CA ASP A 20 6.96 12.51 6.22
C ASP A 20 7.38 12.16 7.65
N GLU A 21 6.55 11.41 8.39
CA GLU A 21 6.81 11.01 9.78
C GLU A 21 7.75 9.82 9.92
N SER A 22 7.71 8.86 8.98
CA SER A 22 8.51 7.64 9.05
C SER A 22 9.89 7.76 8.39
N GLY A 23 10.06 8.75 7.49
CA GLY A 23 11.22 8.84 6.62
C GLY A 23 11.28 7.74 5.54
N ALA A 24 10.16 7.04 5.30
CA ALA A 24 10.07 6.02 4.27
C ALA A 24 10.21 6.64 2.88
N THR A 25 10.91 5.94 1.97
CA THR A 25 11.06 6.38 0.57
C THR A 25 9.75 6.28 -0.21
N TYR A 26 8.93 5.27 0.10
CA TYR A 26 7.60 5.08 -0.47
C TYR A 26 6.72 4.26 0.46
N VAL A 27 5.41 4.33 0.24
CA VAL A 27 4.40 3.51 0.93
C VAL A 27 3.40 2.97 -0.09
N LEU A 28 2.89 1.76 0.16
CA LEU A 28 1.90 1.07 -0.65
C LEU A 28 0.71 0.70 0.24
N LEU A 29 -0.50 0.96 -0.23
CA LEU A 29 -1.71 0.38 0.34
C LEU A 29 -2.21 -0.68 -0.63
N ALA A 30 -2.29 -1.92 -0.16
CA ALA A 30 -2.77 -3.05 -0.95
C ALA A 30 -3.92 -3.76 -0.21
N ASP A 31 -4.81 -4.39 -0.98
CA ASP A 31 -5.77 -5.32 -0.39
C ASP A 31 -5.12 -6.69 -0.10
N MET A 32 -5.85 -7.54 0.64
CA MET A 32 -5.39 -8.90 0.97
C MET A 32 -5.30 -9.83 -0.26
N GLY A 33 -5.84 -9.43 -1.41
CA GLY A 33 -5.69 -10.15 -2.67
C GLY A 33 -4.42 -9.78 -3.43
N GLY A 34 -3.63 -8.82 -2.93
CA GLY A 34 -2.41 -8.35 -3.57
C GLY A 34 -2.63 -7.24 -4.60
N ASN A 35 -3.83 -6.67 -4.69
CA ASN A 35 -4.06 -5.52 -5.56
C ASN A 35 -3.52 -4.25 -4.90
N MET A 36 -2.63 -3.53 -5.58
CA MET A 36 -2.22 -2.19 -5.17
C MET A 36 -3.39 -1.21 -5.34
N LEU A 37 -3.84 -0.62 -4.23
CA LEU A 37 -4.92 0.35 -4.20
C LEU A 37 -4.38 1.79 -4.29
N PHE A 38 -3.31 2.08 -3.54
CA PHE A 38 -2.68 3.41 -3.50
C PHE A 38 -1.16 3.28 -3.34
N LYS A 39 -0.43 4.29 -3.79
CA LYS A 39 0.98 4.47 -3.51
C LYS A 39 1.29 5.93 -3.23
N ALA A 40 2.28 6.20 -2.39
CA ALA A 40 2.88 7.52 -2.25
C ALA A 40 4.41 7.40 -2.15
N GLY A 41 5.10 8.51 -2.38
CA GLY A 41 6.56 8.61 -2.34
C GLY A 41 7.24 8.37 -3.68
N GLU A 42 8.56 8.43 -3.66
CA GLU A 42 9.41 8.41 -4.84
C GLU A 42 10.20 7.10 -4.91
N GLY A 43 10.30 6.50 -6.09
CA GLY A 43 11.06 5.27 -6.28
C GLY A 43 10.76 4.62 -7.62
N ASN A 44 11.79 4.06 -8.25
CA ASN A 44 11.63 3.31 -9.49
C ASN A 44 11.51 1.82 -9.17
N PHE A 45 10.27 1.36 -8.93
CA PHE A 45 9.96 -0.04 -8.66
C PHE A 45 8.57 -0.40 -9.20
N ASP A 46 8.33 -1.70 -9.38
CA ASP A 46 7.02 -2.22 -9.74
C ASP A 46 6.15 -2.42 -8.49
N GLY A 47 5.30 -1.43 -8.19
CA GLY A 47 4.42 -1.45 -7.03
C GLY A 47 3.33 -2.53 -7.08
N ALA A 48 2.90 -2.96 -8.28
CA ALA A 48 1.93 -4.03 -8.41
C ALA A 48 2.54 -5.38 -7.99
N THR A 49 3.77 -5.65 -8.43
CA THR A 49 4.51 -6.85 -8.02
C THR A 49 4.79 -6.85 -6.51
N LEU A 50 5.19 -5.70 -5.92
CA LEU A 50 5.40 -5.63 -4.47
C LEU A 50 4.11 -5.89 -3.68
N ALA A 51 2.99 -5.31 -4.10
CA ALA A 51 1.69 -5.55 -3.46
C ALA A 51 1.31 -7.04 -3.48
N ALA A 52 1.47 -7.69 -4.64
CA ALA A 52 1.19 -9.11 -4.79
C ALA A 52 2.08 -9.99 -3.89
N LEU A 53 3.39 -9.71 -3.86
CA LEU A 53 4.35 -10.44 -3.01
C LEU A 53 4.06 -10.22 -1.52
N SER A 54 3.73 -9.00 -1.10
CA SER A 54 3.39 -8.70 0.28
C SER A 54 2.13 -9.43 0.74
N ALA A 55 1.08 -9.45 -0.09
CA ALA A 55 -0.15 -10.19 0.24
C ALA A 55 0.08 -11.71 0.30
N ALA A 56 0.85 -12.27 -0.64
CA ALA A 56 1.22 -13.68 -0.62
C ALA A 56 2.03 -14.04 0.64
N ASN A 57 2.98 -13.19 1.04
CA ASN A 57 3.77 -13.38 2.26
C ASN A 57 2.91 -13.29 3.53
N TYR A 58 1.97 -12.34 3.57
CA TYR A 58 1.00 -12.22 4.67
C TYR A 58 0.14 -13.48 4.80
N ALA A 59 -0.45 -13.95 3.68
CA ALA A 59 -1.26 -15.15 3.66
C ALA A 59 -0.47 -16.39 4.12
N ALA A 60 0.76 -16.57 3.63
CA ALA A 60 1.62 -17.67 4.05
C ALA A 60 1.96 -17.62 5.55
N THR A 61 2.18 -16.42 6.10
CA THR A 61 2.46 -16.24 7.53
C THR A 61 1.24 -16.57 8.40
N MET A 62 0.04 -16.23 7.94
CA MET A 62 -1.21 -16.55 8.65
C MET A 62 -1.51 -18.06 8.73
N GLU A 63 -1.07 -18.84 7.75
CA GLU A 63 -1.25 -20.31 7.75
C GLU A 63 -0.31 -21.04 8.72
N ILE A 64 0.76 -20.39 9.18
CA ILE A 64 1.78 -20.99 10.05
C ILE A 64 1.81 -20.38 11.47
N ALA A 65 0.89 -19.46 11.78
CA ALA A 65 0.73 -18.80 13.07
C ALA A 65 -0.32 -19.51 13.94
#